data_AF-F9VVK8-F1
#
_entry.id   AF-F9VVK8-F1
#
_cell.length_a   1.000
_cell.length_b   1.000
_cell.length_c   1.000
_cell.angle_alpha   90.00
_cell.angle_beta   90.00
_cell.angle_gamma   90.00
#
_symmetry.space_group_name_H-M   'P 1'
#
loop_
_entity.id
_entity.type
_entity.pdbx_description
1 polymer ?
#
loop_
_entity_poly.entity_id
_entity_poly.type
_entity_poly.pdbx_seq_one_letter_code
_entity_poly.pdbx_strand_id
1 'polypeptide(L)'
;MAFTTAAVLGQHALPEASAKAVCALLGLDDDAVRLLQAIPTRGSIPGGVPTDPTIYRFYEMVQVYGTTLKALVHEQFGDGIISAINFRLDVKKVADPAGGERAVITLDGKYLPTVPF
;
A
#
# COMPACT_ATOMS: atom_id res chain seq x y z
N MET A 1 10.50 -3.85 1.43
CA MET A 1 10.05 -3.51 2.80
C MET A 1 8.53 -3.44 2.87
N ALA A 2 7.87 -2.49 2.18
CA ALA A 2 6.41 -2.32 2.25
C ALA A 2 5.60 -3.62 2.02
N PHE A 3 5.92 -4.40 0.97
CA PHE A 3 5.23 -5.66 0.69
C PHE A 3 5.32 -6.67 1.85
N THR A 4 6.51 -6.90 2.39
CA THR A 4 6.72 -7.84 3.51
C THR A 4 6.02 -7.35 4.77
N THR A 5 6.09 -6.04 5.08
CA THR A 5 5.38 -5.45 6.22
C THR A 5 3.87 -5.66 6.09
N ALA A 6 3.30 -5.36 4.91
CA ALA A 6 1.89 -5.56 4.65
C ALA A 6 1.49 -7.05 4.70
N ALA A 7 2.36 -7.97 4.32
CA ALA A 7 2.11 -9.40 4.47
C ALA A 7 2.03 -9.84 5.94
N VAL A 8 2.94 -9.37 6.79
CA VAL A 8 2.90 -9.62 8.24
C VAL A 8 1.65 -9.03 8.89
N LEU A 9 1.16 -7.91 8.37
CA LEU A 9 -0.13 -7.30 8.77
C LEU A 9 -1.36 -7.94 8.09
N GLY A 10 -1.19 -9.09 7.43
CA GLY A 10 -2.29 -9.87 6.85
C GLY A 10 -2.85 -9.34 5.53
N GLN A 11 -2.12 -8.48 4.81
CA GLN A 11 -2.61 -7.85 3.57
C GLN A 11 -1.99 -8.43 2.28
N HIS A 12 -0.92 -9.23 2.41
CA HIS A 12 -0.31 -9.98 1.31
C HIS A 12 0.10 -11.39 1.77
N ALA A 13 0.20 -12.30 0.79
CA ALA A 13 0.85 -13.59 0.98
C ALA A 13 2.36 -13.47 0.74
N LEU A 14 3.15 -14.25 1.46
CA LEU A 14 4.58 -14.42 1.24
C LEU A 14 4.87 -15.73 0.50
N PRO A 15 5.88 -15.79 -0.37
CA PRO A 15 6.48 -17.05 -0.79
C PRO A 15 7.01 -17.83 0.42
N GLU A 16 7.01 -19.16 0.34
CA GLU A 16 7.41 -20.05 1.44
C GLU A 16 8.75 -19.67 2.09
N ALA A 17 9.78 -19.42 1.28
CA ALA A 17 11.10 -19.04 1.78
C ALA A 17 11.07 -17.74 2.61
N SER A 18 10.28 -16.75 2.17
CA SER A 18 10.10 -15.50 2.90
C SER A 18 9.26 -15.69 4.17
N ALA A 19 8.21 -16.52 4.12
CA ALA A 19 7.39 -16.84 5.28
C ALA A 19 8.22 -17.52 6.38
N LYS A 20 9.02 -18.54 6.03
CA LYS A 20 9.93 -19.22 6.97
C LYS A 20 10.95 -18.26 7.58
N ALA A 21 11.56 -17.39 6.77
CA ALA A 21 12.52 -16.40 7.26
C ALA A 21 11.89 -15.42 8.26
N VAL A 22 10.67 -14.94 7.97
CA VAL A 22 9.92 -14.05 8.87
C VAL A 22 9.52 -14.77 10.16
N CYS A 23 8.99 -15.98 10.08
CA CYS A 23 8.61 -16.76 11.27
C CYS A 23 9.81 -17.09 12.14
N ALA A 24 10.95 -17.47 11.57
CA ALA A 24 12.18 -17.71 12.32
C ALA A 24 12.67 -16.43 13.04
N LEU A 25 12.61 -15.27 12.38
CA LEU A 25 12.98 -13.99 12.98
C LEU A 25 12.06 -13.60 14.14
N LEU A 26 10.75 -13.91 14.03
CA LEU A 26 9.73 -13.53 15.01
C LEU A 26 9.46 -14.63 16.06
N GLY A 27 10.12 -15.78 15.97
CA GLY A 27 9.90 -16.92 16.87
C GLY A 27 8.51 -17.56 16.73
N LEU A 28 7.96 -17.59 15.52
CA LEU A 28 6.64 -18.14 15.22
C LEU A 28 6.72 -19.59 14.71
N ASP A 29 5.66 -20.35 14.88
CA ASP A 29 5.56 -21.76 14.52
C ASP A 29 5.21 -22.02 13.04
N ASP A 30 5.11 -23.31 12.68
CA ASP A 30 4.77 -23.76 11.34
C ASP A 30 3.34 -23.39 10.92
N ASP A 31 2.44 -23.18 11.89
CA ASP A 31 1.09 -22.68 11.62
C ASP A 31 1.15 -21.25 11.09
N ALA A 32 1.96 -20.39 11.70
CA ALA A 32 2.20 -19.04 11.19
C ALA A 32 2.84 -19.04 9.79
N VAL A 33 3.76 -19.97 9.52
CA VAL A 33 4.36 -20.12 8.17
C VAL A 33 3.29 -20.43 7.13
N ARG A 34 2.33 -21.31 7.44
CA ARG A 34 1.20 -21.62 6.56
C ARG A 34 0.27 -20.42 6.38
N LEU A 35 -0.06 -19.72 7.47
CA LEU A 35 -0.93 -18.55 7.43
C LEU A 35 -0.34 -17.41 6.60
N LEU A 36 0.96 -17.13 6.73
CA LEU A 36 1.63 -16.09 5.93
C LEU A 36 1.70 -16.40 4.43
N GLN A 37 1.52 -17.66 4.02
CA GLN A 37 1.46 -18.06 2.61
C GLN A 37 0.06 -18.01 2.01
N ALA A 38 -0.99 -18.00 2.83
CA ALA A 38 -2.36 -17.98 2.35
C ALA A 38 -2.69 -16.62 1.73
N ILE A 39 -3.45 -16.62 0.62
CA ILE A 39 -3.99 -15.37 0.06
C ILE A 39 -5.00 -14.81 1.08
N PRO A 40 -4.79 -13.59 1.61
CA PRO A 40 -5.64 -13.09 2.67
C PRO A 40 -6.92 -12.45 2.14
N THR A 41 -7.93 -12.38 3.00
CA THR A 41 -8.98 -11.37 2.89
C THR A 41 -8.36 -10.01 3.21
N ARG A 42 -8.29 -9.14 2.20
CA ARG A 42 -7.69 -7.81 2.33
C ARG A 42 -8.70 -6.81 2.89
N GLY A 43 -8.20 -5.80 3.59
CA GLY A 43 -8.99 -4.76 4.21
C GLY A 43 -8.55 -4.54 5.65
N SER A 44 -7.55 -3.68 5.83
CA SER A 44 -6.98 -3.39 7.16
C SER A 44 -7.81 -2.40 7.99
N ILE A 45 -8.79 -1.73 7.40
CA ILE A 45 -9.66 -0.76 8.07
C ILE A 45 -11.02 -1.43 8.30
N PRO A 46 -11.48 -1.62 9.55
CA PRO A 46 -12.74 -2.29 9.85
C PRO A 46 -13.94 -1.39 9.56
N GLY A 47 -14.26 -1.22 8.27
CA GLY A 47 -15.44 -0.48 7.79
C GLY A 47 -15.40 1.03 8.03
N GLY A 48 -15.83 1.81 7.03
CA GLY A 48 -16.00 3.26 7.17
C GLY A 48 -14.70 4.05 7.15
N VAL A 49 -14.69 5.17 7.89
CA VAL A 49 -13.58 6.14 7.93
C VAL A 49 -12.55 5.69 8.97
N PRO A 50 -11.24 5.61 8.63
CA PRO A 50 -10.21 5.24 9.61
C PRO A 50 -10.18 6.23 10.78
N THR A 51 -10.12 5.73 12.00
CA THR A 51 -10.06 6.56 13.22
C THR A 51 -8.65 6.81 13.72
N ASP A 52 -7.69 5.95 13.36
CA ASP A 52 -6.29 6.15 13.68
C ASP A 52 -5.76 7.43 13.00
N PRO A 53 -5.18 8.39 13.76
CA PRO A 53 -4.73 9.65 13.20
C PRO A 53 -3.70 9.52 12.07
N THR A 54 -2.80 8.53 12.15
CA THR A 54 -1.74 8.30 11.16
C THR A 54 -2.35 7.84 9.83
N ILE A 55 -3.27 6.88 9.89
CA ILE A 55 -3.99 6.37 8.72
C ILE A 55 -4.95 7.44 8.17
N TYR A 56 -5.63 8.18 9.04
CA TYR A 56 -6.61 9.20 8.62
C TYR A 56 -6.01 10.29 7.74
N ARG A 57 -4.74 10.66 7.91
CA ARG A 57 -4.11 11.69 7.04
C ARG A 57 -4.02 11.25 5.58
N PHE A 58 -3.86 9.96 5.30
CA PHE A 58 -3.91 9.45 3.93
C PHE A 58 -5.31 9.52 3.34
N TYR A 59 -6.33 9.22 4.14
CA TYR A 59 -7.72 9.40 3.75
C TYR A 59 -8.04 10.88 3.47
N GLU A 60 -7.57 11.79 4.32
CA GLU A 60 -7.71 13.23 4.14
C GLU A 60 -7.01 13.74 2.87
N MET A 61 -5.80 13.26 2.56
CA MET A 61 -5.13 13.57 1.30
C MET A 61 -5.97 13.18 0.08
N VAL A 62 -6.63 12.01 0.11
CA VAL A 62 -7.54 11.59 -0.96
C VAL A 62 -8.80 12.46 -1.00
N GLN A 63 -9.34 12.87 0.14
CA GLN A 63 -10.48 13.79 0.18
C GLN A 63 -10.14 15.18 -0.40
N VAL A 64 -8.93 15.69 -0.16
CA VAL A 64 -8.48 17.00 -0.67
C VAL A 64 -8.08 16.92 -2.15
N TYR A 65 -7.33 15.90 -2.55
CA TYR A 65 -6.70 15.83 -3.88
C TYR A 65 -7.32 14.81 -4.82
N GLY A 66 -8.33 14.04 -4.41
CA GLY A 66 -8.87 12.94 -5.22
C GLY A 66 -9.39 13.37 -6.60
N THR A 67 -10.10 14.50 -6.66
CA THR A 67 -10.56 15.08 -7.94
C THR A 67 -9.40 15.61 -8.79
N THR A 68 -8.40 16.23 -8.17
CA THR A 68 -7.18 16.69 -8.84
C THR A 68 -6.38 15.53 -9.42
N LEU A 69 -6.17 14.45 -8.65
CA LEU A 69 -5.50 13.22 -9.10
C LEU A 69 -6.23 12.62 -10.30
N LYS A 70 -7.57 12.53 -10.24
CA LYS A 70 -8.38 12.06 -11.38
C LYS A 70 -8.15 12.91 -12.64
N ALA A 71 -8.24 14.23 -12.52
CA ALA A 71 -8.06 15.13 -13.66
C ALA A 71 -6.66 15.01 -14.26
N LEU A 72 -5.61 15.03 -13.44
CA LEU A 72 -4.22 14.93 -13.90
C LEU A 72 -3.92 13.57 -14.55
N VAL A 73 -4.45 12.47 -14.02
CA VAL A 73 -4.31 11.16 -14.66
C VAL A 73 -4.98 11.16 -16.04
N HIS A 74 -6.20 11.69 -16.14
CA HIS A 74 -6.92 11.73 -17.40
C HIS A 74 -6.25 12.63 -18.44
N GLU A 75 -5.67 13.75 -18.01
CA GLU A 75 -4.93 14.66 -18.88
C GLU A 75 -3.63 14.04 -19.40
N GLN A 76 -2.88 13.36 -18.53
CA GLN A 76 -1.54 12.83 -18.87
C GLN A 76 -1.56 11.46 -19.54
N PHE A 77 -2.54 10.60 -19.24
CA PHE A 77 -2.59 9.21 -19.69
C PHE A 77 -3.82 8.87 -20.53
N GLY A 78 -4.91 9.63 -20.39
CA GLY A 78 -6.21 9.36 -21.00
C GLY A 78 -7.21 8.72 -20.05
N ASP A 79 -8.38 8.33 -20.59
CA ASP A 79 -9.42 7.68 -19.81
C ASP A 79 -8.99 6.28 -19.34
N GLY A 80 -9.07 6.04 -18.04
CA GLY A 80 -8.54 4.83 -17.41
C GLY A 80 -8.26 5.01 -15.92
N ILE A 81 -7.41 4.14 -15.38
CA ILE A 81 -7.05 4.14 -13.95
C ILE A 81 -5.55 3.89 -13.74
N ILE A 82 -5.05 4.30 -12.58
CA ILE A 82 -3.77 3.84 -12.04
C ILE A 82 -4.04 2.61 -11.17
N SER A 83 -3.46 1.47 -11.53
CA SER A 83 -3.72 0.19 -10.86
C SER A 83 -3.22 0.18 -9.42
N ALA A 84 -4.02 -0.38 -8.51
CA ALA A 84 -3.64 -0.73 -7.14
C ALA A 84 -3.22 -2.22 -6.99
N ILE A 85 -3.14 -2.97 -8.09
CA ILE A 85 -2.73 -4.39 -8.12
C ILE A 85 -1.34 -4.54 -8.74
N ASN A 86 -1.15 -4.05 -9.97
CA ASN A 86 0.19 -3.88 -10.53
C ASN A 86 0.75 -2.57 -9.98
N PHE A 87 1.17 -2.63 -8.72
CA PHE A 87 1.40 -1.49 -7.86
C PHE A 87 2.52 -1.77 -6.86
N ARG A 88 3.26 -0.71 -6.51
CA ARG A 88 4.19 -0.71 -5.38
C ARG A 88 4.15 0.63 -4.67
N LEU A 89 4.53 0.62 -3.39
CA LEU A 89 4.73 1.83 -2.61
C LEU A 89 6.06 1.78 -1.86
N ASP A 90 6.63 2.95 -1.60
CA ASP A 90 7.76 3.13 -0.70
C ASP A 90 7.56 4.35 0.20
N VAL A 91 8.17 4.29 1.37
CA VAL A 91 8.21 5.38 2.35
C VAL A 91 9.66 5.69 2.64
N LYS A 92 10.06 6.94 2.43
CA LYS A 92 11.41 7.44 2.67
C LYS A 92 11.36 8.63 3.60
N LYS A 93 12.25 8.60 4.59
CA LYS A 93 12.47 9.71 5.50
C LYS A 93 13.51 10.65 4.88
N VAL A 94 13.23 11.94 4.85
CA VAL A 94 14.14 12.97 4.34
C VAL A 94 14.21 14.14 5.33
N ALA A 95 15.35 14.84 5.36
CA ALA A 95 15.48 16.05 6.18
C ALA A 95 14.60 17.18 5.64
N ASP A 96 13.97 17.96 6.52
CA ASP A 96 13.22 19.16 6.14
C ASP A 96 14.15 20.39 6.17
N PRO A 97 14.28 21.16 5.07
CA PRO A 97 15.08 22.38 5.04
C PRO A 97 14.66 23.44 6.09
N ALA A 98 13.39 23.43 6.52
CA ALA A 98 12.88 24.33 7.55
C ALA A 98 13.09 23.81 8.99
N GLY A 99 13.73 22.65 9.14
CA GLY A 99 13.92 21.97 10.42
C GLY A 99 12.91 20.84 10.63
N GLY A 100 13.39 19.71 11.15
CA GLY A 100 12.61 18.48 11.30
C GLY A 100 12.79 17.52 10.12
N GLU A 101 11.79 16.67 9.89
CA GLU A 101 11.87 15.53 8.97
C GLU A 101 10.56 15.41 8.18
N ARG A 102 10.67 14.97 6.93
CA ARG A 102 9.52 14.70 6.05
C ARG A 102 9.47 13.22 5.70
N ALA A 103 8.26 12.74 5.43
CA ALA A 103 8.04 11.47 4.77
C ALA A 103 7.72 11.72 3.29
N VAL A 104 8.53 11.13 2.39
CA VAL A 104 8.23 11.01 0.97
C VAL A 104 7.59 9.64 0.76
N ILE A 105 6.37 9.66 0.22
CA ILE A 105 5.59 8.44 -0.02
C ILE A 105 5.35 8.36 -1.52
N THR A 106 5.92 7.35 -2.14
CA THR A 106 5.78 7.12 -3.58
C THR A 106 4.67 6.10 -3.82
N LEU A 107 3.72 6.45 -4.69
CA LEU A 107 2.70 5.54 -5.19
C LEU A 107 3.00 5.29 -6.67
N ASP A 108 3.37 4.06 -7.02
CA ASP A 108 3.78 3.69 -8.37
C ASP A 108 2.89 2.54 -8.87
N GLY A 109 1.94 2.89 -9.73
CA GLY A 109 0.94 1.99 -10.28
C GLY A 109 0.90 2.02 -11.80
N LYS A 110 0.68 0.85 -12.41
CA LYS A 110 0.55 0.74 -13.86
C LYS A 110 -0.74 1.41 -14.35
N TYR A 111 -0.64 2.28 -15.36
CA TYR A 111 -1.82 2.81 -16.06
C TYR A 111 -2.53 1.71 -16.87
N LEU A 112 -3.86 1.68 -16.77
CA LEU A 112 -4.74 0.76 -17.50
C LEU A 112 -5.81 1.59 -18.23
N PRO A 113 -5.81 1.61 -19.58
CA PRO A 113 -6.76 2.43 -20.34
C PRO A 113 -8.16 1.81 -20.34
N THR A 114 -9.18 2.68 -20.30
CA THR A 114 -10.55 2.33 -20.66
C THR A 114 -10.68 2.41 -22.16
N VAL A 115 -11.14 1.31 -22.80
CA VAL A 115 -11.34 1.24 -24.26
C VAL A 115 -12.80 0.98 -24.57
N PRO A 116 -13.38 1.63 -25.60
CA PRO A 116 -14.71 1.27 -26.09
C PRO A 116 -14.75 -0.18 -26.58
N PHE A 117 -15.90 -0.85 -26.41
CA PHE A 117 -16.15 -2.20 -26.92
C PHE A 117 -17.31 -2.19 -27.93
#